data_AF-A0A4R1R0H8-F1
#
_entry.id   AF-A0A4R1R0H8-F1
#
_cell.length_a   1.000
_cell.length_b   1.000
_cell.length_c   1.000
_cell.angle_alpha   90.00
_cell.angle_beta   90.00
_cell.angle_gamma   90.00
#
_symmetry.space_group_name_H-M   'P 1'
#
loop_
_entity.id
_entity.type
_entity.pdbx_description
1 polymer ?
#
loop_
_entity_poly.entity_id
_entity_poly.type
_entity_poly.pdbx_seq_one_letter_code
_entity_poly.pdbx_strand_id
1 'polypeptide(L)'
;MKRLRAAAMILAALCLLTLIGQRLVSDSLDSLDKGLARVESLCICGEYPQAREQIRYMTQSYQKQQAVLAVFIRKDQLHELESALYGLNAYAHPDYLQDLLCETGKLKSQLNGVRRLFFGLL
;
A
#
# COMPACT_ATOMS: atom_id res chain seq x y z
N MET A 1 26.51 -24.39 -26.11
CA MET A 1 26.19 -22.94 -26.06
C MET A 1 24.69 -22.60 -26.00
N LYS A 2 23.77 -23.37 -26.63
CA LYS A 2 22.30 -23.10 -26.55
C LYS A 2 21.72 -23.13 -25.13
N ARG A 3 22.17 -24.08 -24.29
CA ARG A 3 21.76 -24.20 -22.88
C ARG A 3 22.20 -23.00 -22.02
N LEU A 4 23.39 -22.45 -22.30
CA LEU A 4 23.92 -21.27 -21.60
C LEU A 4 23.11 -20.00 -21.96
N ARG A 5 22.72 -19.84 -23.23
CA ARG A 5 21.85 -18.75 -23.68
C ARG A 5 20.43 -18.87 -23.11
N ALA A 6 19.90 -20.10 -23.01
CA ALA A 6 18.61 -20.33 -22.38
C ALA A 6 18.63 -19.99 -20.88
N ALA A 7 19.68 -20.42 -20.16
CA ALA A 7 19.87 -20.05 -18.75
C ALA A 7 20.01 -18.54 -18.56
N ALA A 8 20.79 -17.86 -19.42
CA ALA A 8 20.92 -16.41 -19.39
C ALA A 8 19.59 -15.68 -19.66
N MET A 9 18.77 -16.17 -20.59
CA MET A 9 17.42 -15.62 -20.81
C MET A 9 16.50 -15.80 -19.62
N ILE A 10 16.50 -16.98 -18.98
CA ILE A 10 15.69 -17.24 -17.79
C ILE A 10 16.12 -16.32 -16.65
N LEU A 11 17.43 -16.15 -16.45
CA LEU A 11 17.97 -15.27 -15.43
C LEU A 11 17.60 -13.81 -15.69
N ALA A 12 17.70 -13.36 -16.95
CA ALA A 12 17.30 -12.01 -17.34
C ALA A 12 15.80 -11.78 -17.12
N ALA A 13 14.95 -12.75 -17.48
CA ALA A 13 13.51 -12.68 -17.25
C ALA A 13 13.14 -12.61 -15.77
N LEU A 14 13.81 -13.42 -14.93
CA LEU A 14 13.67 -13.36 -13.47
C LEU A 14 14.07 -12.00 -12.90
N CYS A 15 15.22 -11.47 -13.34
CA CYS A 15 15.70 -10.16 -12.90
C CYS A 15 14.74 -9.02 -13.32
N LEU A 16 14.14 -9.14 -14.51
CA LEU A 16 13.15 -8.18 -14.99
C LEU A 16 11.84 -8.28 -14.19
N LEU A 17 11.38 -9.49 -13.86
CA LEU A 17 10.20 -9.72 -13.00
C LEU A 17 10.41 -9.17 -11.59
N THR A 18 11.58 -9.34 -10.99
CA THR A 18 11.86 -8.79 -9.65
C THR A 18 11.89 -7.27 -9.67
N LEU A 19 12.50 -6.64 -10.67
CA LEU A 19 12.52 -5.17 -10.82
C LEU A 19 11.11 -4.59 -11.03
N ILE A 20 10.28 -5.24 -11.83
CA ILE A 20 8.88 -4.83 -12.02
C ILE A 20 8.10 -4.96 -10.71
N GLY A 21 8.26 -6.10 -10.01
CA GLY A 21 7.62 -6.32 -8.71
C GLY A 21 7.99 -5.26 -7.68
N GLN A 22 9.28 -4.90 -7.61
CA GLN A 22 9.78 -3.83 -6.76
C GLN A 22 9.14 -2.48 -7.04
N ARG A 23 9.11 -2.06 -8.31
CA ARG A 23 8.47 -0.80 -8.66
C ARG A 23 6.99 -0.81 -8.30
N LEU A 24 6.27 -1.87 -8.65
CA LEU A 24 4.84 -1.96 -8.43
C LEU A 24 4.47 -1.94 -6.94
N VAL A 25 5.25 -2.66 -6.11
CA VAL A 25 5.08 -2.64 -4.65
C VAL A 25 5.41 -1.25 -4.09
N SER A 26 6.52 -0.64 -4.51
CA SER A 26 6.91 0.71 -4.06
C SER A 26 5.84 1.74 -4.42
N ASP A 27 5.39 1.76 -5.67
CA ASP A 27 4.41 2.73 -6.17
C ASP A 27 3.08 2.61 -5.42
N SER A 28 2.65 1.39 -5.11
CA SER A 28 1.42 1.14 -4.34
C SER A 28 1.56 1.60 -2.88
N LEU A 29 2.66 1.25 -2.21
CA LEU A 29 2.91 1.68 -0.83
C LEU A 29 3.06 3.21 -0.72
N ASP A 30 3.75 3.84 -1.67
CA ASP A 30 3.91 5.30 -1.72
C ASP A 30 2.59 6.02 -2.00
N SER A 31 1.73 5.43 -2.85
CA SER A 31 0.39 5.96 -3.13
C SER A 31 -0.49 5.90 -1.88
N LEU A 32 -0.42 4.81 -1.11
CA LEU A 32 -1.13 4.67 0.15
C LEU A 32 -0.63 5.67 1.19
N ASP A 33 0.69 5.83 1.35
CA ASP A 33 1.28 6.75 2.33
C ASP A 33 0.92 8.22 2.02
N LYS A 34 1.04 8.64 0.76
CA LYS A 34 0.58 9.96 0.30
C LYS A 34 -0.91 10.15 0.50
N GLY A 35 -1.69 9.10 0.25
CA GLY A 35 -3.12 9.09 0.46
C GLY A 35 -3.49 9.30 1.93
N LEU A 36 -2.83 8.58 2.85
CA LEU A 36 -3.05 8.73 4.30
C LEU A 36 -2.68 10.14 4.77
N ALA A 37 -1.54 10.68 4.32
CA ALA A 37 -1.15 12.06 4.63
C ALA A 37 -2.20 13.09 4.14
N ARG A 38 -2.83 12.83 3.00
CA ARG A 38 -3.92 13.67 2.48
C ARG A 38 -5.21 13.53 3.28
N VAL A 39 -5.54 12.34 3.77
CA VAL A 39 -6.69 12.14 4.66
C VAL A 39 -6.50 12.89 5.97
N GLU A 40 -5.31 12.81 6.56
CA GLU A 40 -4.96 13.56 7.78
C GLU A 40 -5.10 15.07 7.56
N SER A 41 -4.56 15.60 6.46
CA SER A 41 -4.65 17.05 6.18
C SER A 41 -6.09 17.51 5.96
N LEU A 42 -6.91 16.75 5.23
CA LEU A 42 -8.32 17.06 5.02
C LEU A 42 -9.10 17.05 6.34
N CYS A 43 -8.85 16.07 7.22
CA CYS A 43 -9.48 16.01 8.54
C CYS A 43 -9.03 17.15 9.46
N ILE A 44 -7.76 17.57 9.40
CA ILE A 44 -7.25 18.74 10.16
C ILE A 44 -7.92 20.03 9.67
N CYS A 45 -8.16 20.17 8.36
CA CYS A 45 -8.88 21.30 7.78
C CYS A 45 -10.40 21.27 8.02
N GLY A 46 -10.93 20.23 8.67
CA GLY A 46 -12.36 20.04 8.88
C GLY A 46 -13.14 19.55 7.65
N GLU A 47 -12.45 19.17 6.58
CA GLU A 47 -13.03 18.70 5.31
C GLU A 47 -13.34 17.19 5.33
N TYR A 48 -14.11 16.74 6.34
CA TYR A 48 -14.43 15.32 6.55
C TYR A 48 -15.10 14.62 5.35
N PRO A 49 -16.01 15.26 4.59
CA PRO A 49 -16.57 14.64 3.38
C PRO A 49 -15.50 14.30 2.34
N GLN A 50 -14.55 15.23 2.11
CA GLN A 50 -13.44 15.00 1.17
C GLN A 50 -12.49 13.93 1.69
N ALA A 51 -12.24 13.90 3.01
CA ALA A 51 -11.43 12.85 3.63
C ALA A 51 -12.05 11.45 3.38
N ARG A 52 -13.36 11.28 3.55
CA ARG A 52 -14.06 10.01 3.26
C ARG A 52 -13.96 9.62 1.79
N GLU A 53 -14.10 10.58 0.87
CA GLU A 53 -13.92 10.33 -0.56
C GLU A 53 -12.50 9.86 -0.88
N GLN A 54 -11.49 10.50 -0.27
CA GLN A 54 -10.09 10.13 -0.42
C GLN A 54 -9.81 8.71 0.13
N ILE A 55 -10.35 8.36 1.30
CA ILE A 55 -10.26 7.01 1.87
C ILE A 55 -10.87 6.01 0.89
N ARG A 56 -12.09 6.25 0.42
CA ARG A 56 -12.77 5.37 -0.55
C ARG A 56 -11.96 5.19 -1.83
N TYR A 57 -11.41 6.27 -2.38
CA TYR A 57 -10.59 6.21 -3.59
C TYR A 57 -9.33 5.36 -3.38
N MET A 58 -8.62 5.55 -2.26
CA MET A 58 -7.45 4.75 -1.92
C MET A 58 -7.80 3.27 -1.75
N THR A 59 -8.86 2.96 -1.01
CA THR A 59 -9.29 1.57 -0.79
C THR A 59 -9.63 0.89 -2.12
N GLN A 60 -10.36 1.56 -3.01
CA GLN A 60 -10.69 1.01 -4.33
C GLN A 60 -9.45 0.84 -5.22
N SER A 61 -8.52 1.81 -5.20
CA SER A 61 -7.27 1.70 -5.95
C SER A 61 -6.42 0.52 -5.45
N TYR A 62 -6.35 0.35 -4.13
CA TYR A 62 -5.63 -0.74 -3.50
C TYR A 62 -6.23 -2.11 -3.83
N GLN A 63 -7.56 -2.25 -3.77
CA GLN A 63 -8.26 -3.49 -4.16
C GLN A 63 -7.95 -3.92 -5.59
N LYS A 64 -7.92 -2.98 -6.53
CA LYS A 64 -7.56 -3.26 -7.94
C LYS A 64 -6.13 -3.78 -8.08
N GLN A 65 -5.22 -3.32 -7.22
CA GLN A 65 -3.82 -3.71 -7.23
C GLN A 65 -3.55 -4.96 -6.39
N GLN A 66 -4.44 -5.33 -5.48
CA GLN A 66 -4.27 -6.41 -4.50
C GLN A 66 -3.93 -7.76 -5.16
N ALA A 67 -4.57 -8.10 -6.28
CA ALA A 67 -4.30 -9.34 -7.01
C ALA A 67 -2.87 -9.40 -7.55
N VAL A 68 -2.33 -8.27 -8.01
CA VAL A 68 -0.95 -8.17 -8.50
C VAL A 68 0.03 -8.14 -7.32
N LEU A 69 -0.29 -7.41 -6.27
CA LEU A 69 0.51 -7.36 -5.04
C LEU A 69 0.60 -8.72 -4.35
N ALA A 70 -0.43 -9.57 -4.45
CA ALA A 70 -0.45 -10.91 -3.87
C ALA A 70 0.60 -11.86 -4.49
N VAL A 71 1.20 -11.50 -5.62
CA VAL A 71 2.35 -12.23 -6.22
C VAL A 71 3.63 -11.98 -5.40
N PHE A 72 3.72 -10.83 -4.75
CA PHE A 72 4.95 -10.32 -4.13
C PHE A 72 4.85 -10.21 -2.60
N ILE A 73 3.66 -9.95 -2.08
CA ILE A 73 3.35 -9.74 -0.67
C ILE A 73 2.39 -10.83 -0.22
N ARG A 74 2.52 -11.28 1.03
CA ARG A 74 1.60 -12.27 1.58
C ARG A 74 0.17 -11.72 1.61
N LYS A 75 -0.77 -12.57 1.22
CA LYS A 75 -2.20 -12.22 1.13
C LYS A 75 -2.80 -11.76 2.45
N ASP A 76 -2.34 -12.30 3.58
CA ASP A 76 -2.82 -11.91 4.91
C ASP A 76 -2.45 -10.46 5.25
N GLN A 77 -1.21 -10.05 5.01
CA GLN A 77 -0.78 -8.65 5.16
C GLN A 77 -1.59 -7.72 4.27
N LEU A 78 -1.90 -8.16 3.05
CA LEU A 78 -2.70 -7.36 2.14
C LEU A 78 -4.15 -7.19 2.64
N HIS A 79 -4.71 -8.23 3.25
CA HIS A 79 -6.07 -8.22 3.79
C HIS A 79 -6.18 -7.42 5.10
N GLU A 80 -5.13 -7.46 5.94
CA GLU A 80 -5.03 -6.61 7.12
C GLU A 80 -5.01 -5.12 6.74
N LEU A 81 -4.20 -4.74 5.75
CA LEU A 81 -4.16 -3.37 5.22
C LEU A 81 -5.51 -2.94 4.64
N GLU A 82 -6.17 -3.82 3.89
CA GLU A 82 -7.51 -3.56 3.35
C GLU A 82 -8.53 -3.27 4.46
N SER A 83 -8.56 -4.15 5.47
CA SER A 83 -9.49 -4.03 6.60
C SER A 83 -9.23 -2.75 7.40
N ALA A 84 -7.96 -2.39 7.60
CA ALA A 84 -7.57 -1.17 8.29
C ALA A 84 -7.96 0.09 7.51
N LEU A 85 -7.80 0.09 6.18
CA LEU A 85 -8.26 1.18 5.30
C LEU A 85 -9.79 1.35 5.33
N TYR A 86 -10.55 0.25 5.37
CA TYR A 86 -12.00 0.30 5.54
C TYR A 86 -12.41 0.86 6.90
N GLY A 87 -11.72 0.45 7.97
CA GLY A 87 -11.95 0.94 9.33
C GLY A 87 -11.73 2.44 9.48
N LEU A 88 -10.85 3.03 8.67
CA LEU A 88 -10.52 4.46 8.73
C LEU A 88 -11.72 5.38 8.48
N ASN A 89 -12.71 4.93 7.70
CA ASN A 89 -13.94 5.70 7.45
C ASN A 89 -14.78 5.93 8.72
N ALA A 90 -14.68 5.05 9.72
CA ALA A 90 -15.41 5.20 10.98
C ALA A 90 -14.92 6.43 11.77
N TYR A 91 -13.64 6.80 11.59
CA TYR A 91 -13.00 7.90 12.32
C TYR A 91 -12.99 9.21 11.53
N ALA A 92 -13.45 9.22 10.28
CA ALA A 92 -13.56 10.42 9.45
C ALA A 92 -14.76 11.29 9.90
N HIS A 93 -14.69 11.83 11.11
CA HIS A 93 -15.71 12.65 11.78
C HIS A 93 -15.03 13.70 12.68
N PRO A 94 -15.66 14.87 12.91
CA PRO A 94 -15.11 15.90 13.79
C PRO A 94 -14.75 15.43 15.20
N ASP A 95 -15.59 14.57 15.79
CA ASP A 95 -15.37 14.10 17.16
C ASP A 95 -14.23 13.07 17.29
N TYR A 96 -13.77 12.49 16.18
CA TYR A 96 -12.81 11.37 16.16
C TYR A 96 -11.48 11.73 15.48
N LEU A 97 -11.13 13.01 15.40
CA LEU A 97 -9.89 13.45 14.74
C LEU A 97 -8.64 12.80 15.35
N GLN A 98 -8.54 12.73 16.68
CA GLN A 98 -7.39 12.10 17.35
C GLN A 98 -7.30 10.60 17.06
N ASP A 99 -8.43 9.90 17.05
CA ASP A 99 -8.49 8.47 16.74
C ASP A 99 -8.08 8.23 15.27
N LEU A 100 -8.53 9.09 14.36
CA LEU A 100 -8.14 9.02 12.96
C LEU A 100 -6.63 9.18 12.79
N LEU A 101 -6.00 10.18 13.43
CA LEU A 101 -4.55 10.37 13.36
C LEU A 101 -3.76 9.18 13.96
N CYS A 102 -4.31 8.58 15.02
CA CYS A 102 -3.72 7.39 15.63
C CYS A 102 -3.78 6.18 14.66
N GLU A 103 -4.95 5.94 14.06
CA GLU A 103 -5.15 4.84 13.12
C GLU A 103 -4.36 5.04 11.82
N THR A 104 -4.32 6.24 11.25
CA THR A 104 -3.45 6.53 10.09
C THR A 104 -1.97 6.31 10.43
N GLY A 105 -1.54 6.68 11.64
CA GLY A 105 -0.20 6.41 12.14
C GLY A 105 0.11 4.90 12.23
N LYS A 106 -0.84 4.10 12.72
CA LYS A 106 -0.72 2.62 12.74
C LYS A 106 -0.62 2.05 11.33
N LEU A 107 -1.47 2.50 10.40
CA LEU A 107 -1.41 2.08 8.99
C LEU A 107 -0.05 2.44 8.36
N LYS A 108 0.45 3.66 8.57
CA LYS A 108 1.79 4.07 8.08
C LYS A 108 2.90 3.18 8.64
N SER A 109 2.80 2.81 9.91
CA SER A 109 3.75 1.87 10.53
C SER A 109 3.67 0.48 9.89
N GLN A 110 2.46 -0.04 9.63
CA GLN A 110 2.25 -1.30 8.91
C GLN A 110 2.80 -1.25 7.47
N LEU A 111 2.54 -0.18 6.72
CA LEU A 111 3.09 0.05 5.39
C LEU A 111 4.62 0.04 5.41
N ASN A 112 5.23 0.70 6.40
CA ASN A 112 6.69 0.67 6.60
C ASN A 112 7.21 -0.71 7.01
N GLY A 113 6.42 -1.50 7.75
CA GLY A 113 6.70 -2.90 8.05
C GLY A 113 6.73 -3.74 6.78
N VAL A 114 5.71 -3.64 5.93
CA VAL A 114 5.64 -4.31 4.62
C VAL A 114 6.80 -3.87 3.72
N ARG A 115 7.08 -2.57 3.65
CA ARG A 115 8.22 -2.02 2.91
C ARG A 115 9.54 -2.64 3.38
N ARG A 116 9.79 -2.72 4.68
CA ARG A 116 11.01 -3.33 5.22
C ARG A 116 11.09 -4.84 4.98
N LEU A 117 9.99 -5.57 5.08
CA LEU A 117 9.99 -7.00 4.78
C LEU A 117 10.27 -7.29 3.31
N PHE A 118 9.77 -6.44 2.42
CA PHE A 118 9.93 -6.61 0.98
C PHE A 118 11.28 -6.12 0.46
N PHE A 119 11.75 -4.96 0.92
CA PHE A 119 12.99 -4.33 0.45
C PHE A 119 14.20 -4.56 1.36
N GLY A 120 14.02 -4.94 2.62
CA GLY A 120 15.12 -5.16 3.58
C GLY A 120 15.86 -6.49 3.38
N LEU A 121 15.39 -7.34 2.48
CA LEU A 121 16.05 -8.57 2.04
C LEU A 121 16.86 -8.39 0.73
N LEU A 122 16.87 -7.16 0.16
CA LEU A 122 17.71 -6.78 -0.98
C LEU A 122 18.95 -6.02 -0.54
#